data_AF-A0A534RT29-F1
#
_entry.id   AF-A0A534RT29-F1
#
_cell.length_a   1.000
_cell.length_b   1.000
_cell.length_c   1.000
_cell.angle_alpha   90.00
_cell.angle_beta   90.00
_cell.angle_gamma   90.00
#
_symmetry.space_group_name_H-M   'P 1'
#
loop_
_entity.id
_entity.type
_entity.pdbx_description
1 polymer ?
#
loop_
_entity_poly.entity_id
_entity_poly.type
_entity_poly.pdbx_seq_one_letter_code
_entity_poly.pdbx_strand_id
1 'polypeptide(L)'
;MAAVRVLVGLSLLLAGFPRDARALPAFARRFNLACGACHSAVPRLNAFGEVFHENGFKPPGTMKAPLPATWQEAITGTMAVWARGESFERSDFGTSPTPRTAFSVPEHASVYIAGPLTPSTSVFLE
;
A
#
# COMPACT_ATOMS: atom_id res chain seq x y z
N MET A 1 32.89 33.99 1.83
CA MET A 1 33.28 32.55 1.91
C MET A 1 32.85 31.87 3.21
N ALA A 2 33.02 32.49 4.39
CA ALA A 2 32.60 31.90 5.67
C ALA A 2 31.09 31.60 5.75
N ALA A 3 30.24 32.54 5.33
CA ALA A 3 28.78 32.35 5.33
C ALA A 3 28.32 31.16 4.47
N VAL A 4 28.94 30.97 3.30
CA VAL A 4 28.64 29.83 2.40
C VAL A 4 29.03 28.51 3.06
N ARG A 5 30.19 28.45 3.72
CA ARG A 5 30.64 27.24 4.43
C ARG A 5 29.74 26.90 5.62
N VAL A 6 29.29 27.91 6.36
CA VAL A 6 28.34 27.73 7.48
C VAL A 6 27.00 27.22 6.96
N LEU A 7 26.49 27.79 5.85
CA LEU A 7 25.25 27.33 5.24
C LEU A 7 25.38 25.89 4.75
N VAL A 8 26.45 25.54 4.04
CA VAL A 8 26.70 24.17 3.57
C VAL A 8 26.81 23.19 4.73
N GLY A 9 27.57 23.54 5.79
CA GLY A 9 27.71 22.70 6.99
C GLY A 9 26.36 22.49 7.69
N LEU A 10 25.54 23.53 7.79
CA LEU A 10 24.20 23.46 8.35
C LEU A 10 23.28 22.57 7.48
N SER A 11 23.32 22.71 6.15
CA SER A 11 22.55 21.85 5.23
C SER A 11 22.90 20.37 5.38
N LEU A 12 24.19 20.03 5.49
CA LEU A 12 24.65 18.66 5.71
C LEU A 12 24.20 18.11 7.08
N LEU A 13 24.24 18.94 8.12
CA LEU A 13 23.76 18.58 9.46
C LEU A 13 22.26 18.29 9.49
N LEU A 14 21.45 19.07 8.77
CA LEU A 14 19.99 18.84 8.69
C LEU A 14 19.63 17.63 7.81
N ALA A 15 20.44 17.29 6.80
CA ALA A 15 20.17 16.16 5.91
C ALA A 15 20.64 14.80 6.47
N GLY A 16 21.55 14.77 7.45
CA GLY A 16 22.21 13.55 7.93
C GLY A 16 21.37 12.65 8.84
N PHE A 17 20.21 13.09 9.32
CA PHE A 17 19.36 12.31 10.21
C PHE A 17 18.06 11.90 9.47
N PRO A 18 18.02 10.73 8.81
CA PRO A 18 16.77 10.21 8.29
C PRO A 18 15.82 10.01 9.46
N ARG A 19 14.75 10.80 9.49
CA ARG A 19 13.67 10.60 10.46
C ARG A 19 12.92 9.34 10.04
N ASP A 20 12.63 8.46 11.01
CA ASP A 20 11.73 7.33 10.78
C ASP A 20 10.42 7.85 10.18
N ALA A 21 10.21 7.55 8.90
CA ALA A 21 9.01 7.94 8.19
C ALA A 21 7.85 7.11 8.76
N ARG A 22 7.15 7.66 9.76
CA ARG A 22 5.91 7.08 10.31
C ARG A 22 4.77 7.00 9.28
N ALA A 23 4.99 7.58 8.10
CA ALA A 23 4.11 7.51 6.95
C ALA A 23 4.13 6.15 6.22
N LEU A 24 5.07 5.24 6.51
CA LEU A 24 4.96 3.88 5.95
C LEU A 24 3.67 3.21 6.46
N PRO A 25 2.89 2.54 5.61
CA PRO A 25 1.74 1.76 6.06
C PRO A 25 2.18 0.72 7.10
N ALA A 26 1.31 0.42 8.08
CA ALA A 26 1.57 -0.62 9.08
C ALA A 26 1.93 -1.97 8.43
N PHE A 27 1.37 -2.22 7.24
CA PHE A 27 1.69 -3.34 6.38
C PHE A 27 3.18 -3.41 5.95
N ALA A 28 3.71 -2.32 5.37
CA ALA A 28 5.09 -2.29 4.87
C ALA A 28 6.11 -2.54 6.00
N ARG A 29 5.79 -2.05 7.21
CA ARG A 29 6.58 -2.32 8.43
C ARG A 29 6.51 -3.78 8.87
N ARG A 30 5.32 -4.39 8.85
CA ARG A 30 5.11 -5.77 9.32
C ARG A 30 5.97 -6.78 8.57
N PHE A 31 6.14 -6.60 7.27
CA PHE A 31 6.88 -7.53 6.41
C PHE A 31 8.24 -7.00 5.95
N ASN A 32 8.60 -5.77 6.35
CA ASN A 32 9.84 -5.09 5.94
C ASN A 32 10.05 -5.10 4.41
N LEU A 33 8.98 -4.85 3.65
CA LEU A 33 9.00 -4.82 2.19
C LEU A 33 9.01 -3.38 1.68
N ALA A 34 9.84 -3.13 0.67
CA ALA A 34 9.82 -1.86 -0.06
C ALA A 34 8.56 -1.74 -0.92
N CYS A 35 8.11 -0.51 -1.22
CA CYS A 35 6.88 -0.26 -1.99
C CYS A 35 6.88 -0.97 -3.36
N GLY A 36 8.03 -1.02 -4.04
CA GLY A 36 8.19 -1.68 -5.34
C GLY A 36 8.07 -3.21 -5.30
N ALA A 37 8.09 -3.82 -4.11
CA ALA A 37 7.81 -5.24 -3.97
C ALA A 37 6.36 -5.58 -4.34
N CYS A 38 5.39 -4.71 -4.01
CA CYS A 38 3.97 -4.92 -4.28
C CYS A 38 3.41 -4.05 -5.41
N HIS A 39 4.00 -2.88 -5.68
CA HIS A 39 3.45 -1.91 -6.62
C HIS A 39 4.28 -1.76 -7.89
N SER A 40 3.59 -1.77 -9.03
CA SER A 40 4.16 -1.40 -10.34
C SER A 40 4.18 0.12 -10.52
N ALA A 41 3.16 0.80 -9.99
CA ALA A 41 3.07 2.23 -9.78
C ALA A 41 2.13 2.42 -8.61
N VAL A 42 2.45 3.23 -7.60
CA VAL A 42 1.50 3.44 -6.49
C VAL A 42 0.22 4.08 -7.04
N PRO A 43 -1.01 3.58 -6.75
CA PRO A 43 -1.38 2.44 -5.89
C PRO A 43 -1.63 1.10 -6.63
N ARG A 44 -1.38 1.02 -7.94
CA ARG A 44 -1.51 -0.20 -8.76
C ARG A 44 -0.59 -1.32 -8.28
N LEU A 45 -1.16 -2.50 -8.09
CA LEU A 45 -0.42 -3.71 -7.70
C LEU A 45 0.34 -4.30 -8.88
N ASN A 46 1.42 -5.03 -8.57
CA ASN A 46 2.07 -5.95 -9.49
C ASN A 46 1.55 -7.39 -9.23
N ALA A 47 2.05 -8.39 -9.96
CA ALA A 47 1.60 -9.77 -9.79
C ALA A 47 1.77 -10.31 -8.36
N PHE A 48 2.87 -9.94 -7.68
CA PHE A 48 3.06 -10.33 -6.28
C PHE A 48 2.05 -9.63 -5.36
N GLY A 49 1.82 -8.34 -5.56
CA GLY A 49 0.85 -7.56 -4.81
C GLY A 49 -0.57 -8.10 -4.94
N GLU A 50 -0.96 -8.55 -6.14
CA GLU A 50 -2.28 -9.14 -6.39
C GLU A 50 -2.44 -10.48 -5.65
N VAL A 51 -1.48 -11.40 -5.80
CA VAL A 51 -1.50 -12.68 -5.08
C VAL A 51 -1.50 -12.45 -3.56
N PHE A 52 -0.77 -11.45 -3.08
CA PHE A 52 -0.76 -11.10 -1.67
C PHE A 52 -2.14 -10.61 -1.17
N HIS A 53 -2.83 -9.80 -1.98
CA HIS A 53 -4.19 -9.32 -1.73
C HIS A 53 -5.19 -10.48 -1.70
N GLU A 54 -5.18 -11.34 -2.72
CA GLU A 54 -6.03 -12.52 -2.85
C GLU A 54 -5.83 -13.54 -1.70
N ASN A 55 -4.62 -13.61 -1.14
CA ASN A 55 -4.32 -14.47 0.02
C ASN A 55 -4.83 -13.90 1.37
N GLY A 56 -5.54 -12.77 1.36
CA GLY A 56 -5.97 -12.08 2.58
C GLY A 56 -4.80 -11.43 3.32
N PHE A 57 -3.91 -10.78 2.56
CA PHE A 57 -2.71 -10.11 3.07
C PHE A 57 -1.70 -11.05 3.75
N LYS A 58 -1.52 -12.25 3.19
CA LYS A 58 -0.55 -13.25 3.64
C LYS A 58 0.47 -13.54 2.53
N PRO A 59 1.78 -13.43 2.80
CA PRO A 59 2.79 -13.81 1.80
C PRO A 59 2.65 -15.28 1.38
N PRO A 60 2.91 -15.62 0.10
CA PRO A 60 2.95 -17.01 -0.35
C PRO A 60 3.83 -17.87 0.56
N GLY A 61 3.37 -19.08 0.90
CA GLY A 61 4.08 -20.00 1.79
C GLY A 61 3.94 -19.70 3.29
N THR A 62 3.36 -18.56 3.67
CA THR A 62 3.03 -18.25 5.08
C THR A 62 1.55 -18.40 5.41
N MET A 63 0.77 -18.85 4.42
CA MET A 63 -0.64 -19.15 4.51
C MET A 63 -0.85 -20.23 5.57
N LYS A 64 -1.23 -19.84 6.78
CA LYS A 64 -1.79 -20.75 7.78
C LYS A 64 -3.17 -20.24 8.13
N ALA A 65 -4.16 -21.11 7.98
CA ALA A 65 -5.47 -20.96 8.59
C ALA A 65 -5.57 -22.03 9.68
N PRO A 66 -5.79 -21.64 10.94
CA PRO A 66 -6.54 -22.51 11.84
C PRO A 66 -7.88 -22.81 11.16
N LEU A 67 -8.32 -24.07 11.14
CA LEU A 67 -9.69 -24.36 10.73
C LEU A 67 -10.62 -23.55 11.63
N PRO A 68 -11.51 -22.71 11.06
CA PRO A 68 -12.41 -21.90 11.86
C PRO A 68 -13.33 -22.84 12.64
N ALA A 69 -13.59 -22.55 13.92
CA ALA A 69 -14.48 -23.39 14.72
C ALA A 69 -15.94 -23.25 14.27
N THR A 70 -16.28 -22.13 13.61
CA THR A 70 -17.61 -21.84 13.06
C THR A 70 -17.54 -21.15 11.69
N TRP A 71 -18.64 -21.23 10.93
CA TRP A 71 -18.77 -20.50 9.65
C TRP A 71 -18.75 -18.97 9.82
N GLN A 72 -19.27 -18.45 10.93
CA GLN A 72 -19.25 -17.01 11.22
C GLN A 72 -17.83 -16.50 11.43
N GLU A 73 -16.99 -17.23 12.16
CA GLU A 73 -15.56 -16.89 12.34
C GLU A 73 -14.80 -16.96 11.02
N ALA A 74 -15.11 -17.96 10.19
CA ALA A 74 -14.51 -18.09 8.86
C ALA A 74 -14.77 -16.85 8.02
N ILE A 75 -16.04 -16.42 7.96
CA ILE A 75 -16.50 -15.29 7.17
C ILE A 75 -15.94 -13.97 7.72
N THR A 76 -16.11 -13.70 9.01
CA THR A 76 -15.68 -12.43 9.62
C THR A 76 -14.15 -12.27 9.68
N GLY A 77 -13.39 -13.37 9.75
CA GLY A 77 -11.93 -13.34 9.74
C GLY A 77 -11.28 -13.20 8.36
N THR A 78 -12.07 -13.31 7.29
CA THR A 78 -11.59 -13.26 5.89
C THR A 78 -12.29 -12.19 5.04
N MET A 79 -13.41 -11.64 5.52
CA MET A 79 -14.07 -10.50 4.89
C MET A 79 -13.24 -9.23 5.03
N ALA A 80 -13.02 -8.56 3.91
CA ALA A 80 -12.40 -7.25 3.85
C ALA A 80 -13.16 -6.35 2.87
N VAL A 81 -13.12 -5.05 3.15
CA VAL A 81 -13.68 -4.01 2.27
C VAL A 81 -12.51 -3.23 1.72
N TRP A 82 -12.49 -3.04 0.40
CA TRP A 82 -11.47 -2.24 -0.24
C TRP A 82 -12.08 -1.28 -1.25
N ALA A 83 -11.49 -0.10 -1.33
CA ALA A 83 -11.92 0.96 -2.23
C ALA A 83 -10.71 1.48 -3.00
N ARG A 84 -10.87 1.64 -4.32
CA ARG A 84 -9.81 2.15 -5.18
C ARG A 84 -10.03 3.64 -5.43
N GLY A 85 -9.23 4.48 -4.78
CA GLY A 85 -9.15 5.91 -5.08
C GLY A 85 -8.11 6.19 -6.16
N GLU A 86 -8.40 7.13 -7.06
CA GLU A 86 -7.47 7.57 -8.09
C GLU A 86 -6.98 8.99 -7.79
N SER A 87 -5.70 9.24 -8.06
CA SER A 87 -5.11 10.57 -8.03
C SER A 87 -4.78 10.97 -9.46
N PHE A 88 -5.26 12.14 -9.88
CA PHE A 88 -4.98 12.66 -11.21
C PHE A 88 -4.35 14.05 -11.13
N GLU A 89 -3.39 14.28 -12.03
CA GLU A 89 -2.80 15.59 -12.26
C GLU A 89 -3.72 16.32 -13.25
N ARG A 90 -4.39 17.40 -12.80
CA ARG A 90 -5.15 18.24 -13.72
C ARG A 90 -4.28 19.40 -14.20
N SER A 91 -4.04 19.46 -15.50
CA SER A 91 -3.40 20.60 -16.17
C SER A 91 -4.42 21.28 -17.08
N ASP A 92 -4.70 22.56 -16.83
CA ASP A 92 -5.55 23.38 -17.68
C ASP A 92 -4.74 23.77 -18.94
N PHE A 93 -5.06 23.21 -20.10
CA PHE A 93 -4.32 23.46 -21.36
C PHE A 93 -4.49 24.89 -21.93
N GLY A 94 -5.30 25.74 -21.30
CA GLY A 94 -5.65 27.10 -21.79
C GLY A 94 -4.98 28.27 -21.06
N THR A 95 -4.34 28.02 -19.92
CA THR A 95 -3.62 29.00 -19.10
C THR A 95 -2.37 28.30 -18.57
N SER A 96 -1.23 29.00 -18.46
CA SER A 96 0.08 28.42 -18.10
C SER A 96 0.00 27.17 -17.20
N PRO A 97 0.73 26.07 -17.49
CA PRO A 97 0.55 24.80 -16.79
C PRO A 97 0.73 25.00 -15.29
N THR A 98 -0.35 24.85 -14.53
CA THR A 98 -0.31 24.78 -13.07
C THR A 98 -0.76 23.37 -12.69
N PRO A 99 0.20 22.44 -12.46
CA PRO A 99 -0.15 21.09 -12.05
C PRO A 99 -0.86 21.15 -10.70
N ARG A 100 -2.11 20.67 -10.66
CA ARG A 100 -2.85 20.48 -9.41
C ARG A 100 -3.14 18.99 -9.26
N THR A 101 -2.56 18.39 -8.23
CA THR A 101 -2.89 17.04 -7.79
C THR A 101 -4.28 17.06 -7.16
N ALA A 102 -5.22 16.30 -7.71
CA ALA A 102 -6.56 16.13 -7.16
C ALA A 102 -6.81 14.65 -6.83
N PHE A 103 -7.68 14.41 -5.84
CA PHE A 103 -8.10 13.09 -5.39
C PHE A 103 -9.58 12.90 -5.76
N SER A 104 -9.93 11.86 -6.53
CA SER A 104 -11.34 11.49 -6.74
C SER A 104 -11.83 10.60 -5.61
N VAL A 105 -13.11 10.77 -5.26
CA VAL A 105 -13.82 9.77 -4.45
C VAL A 105 -13.87 8.48 -5.27
N PRO A 106 -13.53 7.32 -4.68
CA PRO A 106 -13.64 6.03 -5.35
C PRO A 106 -15.03 5.84 -5.93
N GLU A 107 -15.14 5.66 -7.25
CA GLU A 107 -16.42 5.30 -7.89
C GLU A 107 -16.78 3.83 -7.61
N HIS A 108 -15.78 3.03 -7.20
CA HIS A 108 -15.91 1.59 -6.95
C HIS A 108 -15.33 1.24 -5.56
N ALA A 109 -16.19 0.67 -4.73
CA ALA A 109 -15.82 -0.02 -3.49
C ALA A 109 -16.33 -1.46 -3.59
N SER A 110 -15.47 -2.41 -3.28
CA SER A 110 -15.79 -3.84 -3.31
C SER A 110 -15.70 -4.43 -1.91
N VAL A 111 -16.53 -5.43 -1.68
CA VAL A 111 -16.52 -6.25 -0.47
C VAL A 111 -16.11 -7.63 -0.90
N TYR A 112 -15.01 -8.12 -0.37
CA TYR A 112 -14.50 -9.43 -0.75
C TYR A 112 -14.21 -10.30 0.46
N ILE A 113 -14.11 -11.59 0.19
CA ILE A 113 -13.66 -12.62 1.11
C ILE A 113 -12.33 -13.14 0.57
N ALA A 114 -11.26 -12.95 1.34
CA ALA A 114 -9.91 -13.38 0.98
C ALA A 114 -9.25 -14.13 2.14
N GLY A 115 -8.70 -15.31 1.87
CA GLY A 115 -7.95 -16.03 2.89
C GLY A 115 -7.50 -17.42 2.50
N PRO A 116 -6.58 -18.03 3.26
CA PRO A 116 -6.08 -19.36 2.97
C PRO A 116 -7.07 -20.45 3.38
N LEU A 117 -7.31 -21.40 2.47
CA LEU A 117 -7.96 -22.68 2.77
C LEU A 117 -6.93 -23.72 3.26
N THR A 118 -5.75 -23.72 2.64
CA THR A 118 -4.64 -24.64 2.94
C THR A 118 -3.33 -23.87 2.97
N PRO A 119 -2.19 -24.51 3.30
CA PRO A 119 -0.88 -23.86 3.20
C PRO A 119 -0.46 -23.38 1.81
N SER A 120 -1.14 -23.83 0.76
CA SER A 120 -0.83 -23.53 -0.64
C SER A 120 -2.02 -23.00 -1.45
N THR A 121 -3.20 -22.92 -0.86
CA THR A 121 -4.45 -22.61 -1.58
C THR A 121 -5.26 -21.58 -0.80
N SER A 122 -5.70 -20.52 -1.47
CA SER A 122 -6.57 -19.47 -0.95
C SER A 122 -7.91 -19.43 -1.68
N VAL A 123 -8.88 -18.77 -1.06
CA VAL A 123 -10.14 -18.34 -1.68
C VAL A 123 -10.11 -16.84 -1.76
N PHE A 124 -10.50 -16.33 -2.92
CA PHE A 124 -10.76 -14.93 -3.18
C PHE A 124 -12.13 -14.83 -3.87
N LEU A 125 -13.03 -14.04 -3.29
CA LEU A 125 -14.36 -13.77 -3.83
C LEU A 125 -14.65 -12.29 -3.62
N GLU A 126 -14.69 -11.52 -4.71
CA GLU A 126 -15.02 -10.08 -4.74
C GLU A 126 -16.45 -9.80 -5.21
#